data_AF-A0A929UXG7-F1
#
_entry.id   AF-A0A929UXG7-F1
#
_cell.length_a   1.000
_cell.length_b   1.000
_cell.length_c   1.000
_cell.angle_alpha   90.00
_cell.angle_beta   90.00
_cell.angle_gamma   90.00
#
_symmetry.space_group_name_H-M   'P 1'
#
loop_
_entity.id
_entity.type
_entity.pdbx_description
1 polymer ?
#
loop_
_entity_poly.entity_id
_entity_poly.type
_entity_poly.pdbx_seq_one_letter_code
_entity_poly.pdbx_strand_id
1 'polypeptide(L)'
;MSTHQLKLATEPFNAIISSNKTIESRLYDTKRQKIQIGDRIIFTNRDNSEQTVTAEVVGLLRYATFRDLFSHNNPRKFGGDNVEWLENQISEFYSIEDQKIYGVIGVEFRVCR
;
A
#
# COMPACT_ATOMS: atom_id res chain seq x y z
N MET A 1 7.25 17.12 -6.84
CA MET A 1 6.42 16.00 -7.29
C MET A 1 7.31 14.96 -7.92
N SER A 2 7.54 13.87 -7.19
CA SER A 2 8.30 12.70 -7.64
C SER A 2 7.34 11.59 -8.09
N THR A 3 7.83 10.67 -8.92
CA THR A 3 7.07 9.48 -9.34
C THR A 3 7.72 8.23 -8.78
N HIS A 4 6.93 7.41 -8.10
CA HIS A 4 7.35 6.14 -7.51
C HIS A 4 6.75 4.97 -8.30
N GLN A 5 7.48 3.86 -8.38
CA GLN A 5 6.99 2.64 -9.05
C GLN A 5 6.81 1.50 -8.06
N LEU A 6 5.61 0.92 -8.07
CA LEU A 6 5.23 -0.24 -7.28
C LEU A 6 4.70 -1.33 -8.21
N LYS A 7 5.19 -2.55 -8.04
CA LYS A 7 4.67 -3.74 -8.73
C LYS A 7 3.80 -4.52 -7.76
N LEU A 8 2.60 -4.89 -8.20
CA LEU A 8 1.60 -5.59 -7.41
C LEU A 8 1.25 -6.93 -8.07
N ALA A 9 0.83 -7.91 -7.28
CA ALA A 9 0.14 -9.07 -7.84
C ALA A 9 -1.19 -8.64 -8.49
N THR A 10 -1.74 -9.50 -9.37
CA THR A 10 -2.97 -9.20 -10.10
C THR A 10 -4.14 -8.81 -9.19
N GLU A 11 -4.35 -9.50 -8.06
CA GLU A 11 -5.47 -9.23 -7.15
C GLU A 11 -5.46 -7.82 -6.54
N PRO A 12 -4.39 -7.38 -5.83
CA PRO A 12 -4.34 -6.02 -5.30
C PRO A 12 -4.35 -4.96 -6.40
N PHE A 13 -3.78 -5.23 -7.58
CA PHE A 13 -3.89 -4.33 -8.73
C PHE A 13 -5.35 -4.15 -9.18
N ASN A 14 -6.09 -5.26 -9.31
CA ASN A 14 -7.50 -5.25 -9.67
C ASN A 14 -8.38 -4.55 -8.62
N ALA A 15 -8.02 -4.66 -7.34
CA ALA A 15 -8.69 -3.91 -6.27
C ALA A 15 -8.48 -2.39 -6.38
N ILE A 16 -7.32 -1.94 -6.87
CA ILE A 16 -7.04 -0.52 -7.10
C ILE A 16 -7.86 0.02 -8.26
N ILE A 17 -7.87 -0.67 -9.41
CA ILE A 17 -8.61 -0.20 -10.60
C ILE A 17 -10.13 -0.18 -10.35
N SER A 18 -10.64 -1.08 -9.49
CA SER A 18 -12.04 -1.11 -9.06
C SER A 18 -12.35 -0.12 -7.92
N SER A 19 -11.38 0.70 -7.49
CA SER A 19 -11.48 1.64 -6.37
C SER A 19 -11.79 1.02 -5.01
N ASN A 20 -11.72 -0.31 -4.89
CA ASN A 20 -11.91 -1.03 -3.63
C ASN A 20 -10.69 -0.88 -2.72
N LYS A 21 -9.49 -0.75 -3.29
CA LYS A 21 -8.24 -0.47 -2.56
C LYS A 21 -7.78 0.97 -2.82
N THR A 22 -7.66 1.74 -1.76
CA THR A 22 -7.26 3.17 -1.76
C THR A 22 -6.09 3.46 -0.84
N ILE A 23 -5.64 2.46 -0.06
CA ILE A 23 -4.43 2.54 0.77
C ILE A 23 -3.52 1.35 0.44
N GLU A 24 -2.26 1.65 0.12
CA GLU A 24 -1.21 0.68 -0.10
C GLU A 24 -0.29 0.60 1.13
N SER A 25 -0.20 -0.58 1.75
CA SER A 25 0.60 -0.82 2.95
C SER A 25 1.97 -1.38 2.60
N ARG A 26 3.03 -0.81 3.18
CA ARG A 26 4.43 -1.26 3.03
C ARG A 26 5.21 -1.04 4.33
N LEU A 27 6.37 -1.66 4.46
CA LEU A 27 7.36 -1.21 5.45
C LEU A 27 7.74 0.25 5.18
N TYR A 28 8.03 0.98 6.24
CA TYR A 28 8.53 2.35 6.15
C TYR A 28 10.04 2.38 5.90
N ASP A 29 10.46 1.61 4.88
CA ASP A 29 11.85 1.48 4.43
C ASP A 29 12.39 2.77 3.78
N THR A 30 13.69 2.82 3.52
CA THR A 30 14.36 4.01 2.93
C THR A 30 13.81 4.44 1.57
N LYS A 31 13.14 3.54 0.82
CA LYS A 31 12.47 3.88 -0.43
C LYS A 31 11.13 4.55 -0.16
N ARG A 32 10.33 4.04 0.79
CA ARG A 32 9.00 4.57 1.11
C ARG A 32 9.06 5.84 1.96
N GLN A 33 10.15 6.06 2.70
CA GLN A 33 10.45 7.31 3.38
C GLN A 33 10.52 8.53 2.44
N LYS A 34 10.77 8.31 1.15
CA LYS A 34 10.85 9.37 0.13
C LYS A 34 9.48 9.78 -0.41
N ILE A 35 8.42 9.03 -0.15
CA ILE A 35 7.08 9.33 -0.65
C ILE A 35 6.52 10.53 0.12
N GLN A 36 6.06 11.54 -0.62
CA GLN A 36 5.42 12.73 -0.07
C GLN A 36 3.99 12.87 -0.59
N ILE A 37 3.14 13.60 0.14
CA ILE A 37 1.82 14.00 -0.35
C ILE A 37 1.98 14.83 -1.62
N GLY A 38 1.15 14.57 -2.63
CA GLY A 38 1.24 15.17 -3.96
C GLY A 38 2.21 14.46 -4.92
N ASP A 39 2.96 13.45 -4.48
CA ASP A 39 3.71 12.58 -5.39
C ASP A 39 2.78 11.68 -6.20
N ARG A 40 3.33 11.09 -7.28
CA ARG A 40 2.64 10.07 -8.08
C ARG A 40 3.15 8.67 -7.77
N ILE A 41 2.26 7.70 -7.85
CA ILE A 41 2.60 6.28 -7.84
C ILE A 41 2.10 5.67 -9.14
N ILE A 42 2.99 4.97 -9.84
CA ILE A 42 2.63 4.08 -10.94
C ILE A 42 2.59 2.67 -10.36
N PHE A 43 1.39 2.12 -10.30
CA PHE A 43 1.17 0.71 -10.00
C PHE A 43 1.24 -0.09 -11.30
N THR A 44 1.97 -1.18 -11.31
CA THR A 44 2.09 -2.10 -12.45
C THR A 44 1.66 -3.49 -11.99
N ASN A 45 0.81 -4.16 -12.77
CA ASN A 45 0.55 -5.58 -12.54
C ASN A 45 1.83 -6.37 -12.86
N ARG A 46 2.33 -7.13 -11.90
CA ARG A 46 3.54 -7.95 -12.07
C ARG A 46 3.34 -9.07 -13.08
N ASP A 47 2.12 -9.59 -13.21
CA ASP A 47 1.80 -10.70 -14.10
C ASP A 47 1.45 -10.23 -15.52
N ASN A 48 1.18 -8.93 -15.69
CA ASN A 48 0.96 -8.29 -17.00
C ASN A 48 1.48 -6.84 -16.97
N SER A 49 2.73 -6.64 -17.42
CA SER A 49 3.40 -5.33 -17.35
C SER A 49 2.77 -4.22 -18.19
N GLU A 50 1.92 -4.57 -19.16
CA GLU A 50 1.15 -3.59 -19.95
C GLU A 50 0.04 -2.94 -19.10
N GLN A 51 -0.40 -3.59 -18.02
CA GLN A 51 -1.38 -3.03 -17.10
C GLN A 51 -0.71 -2.12 -16.09
N THR A 52 -0.97 -0.84 -16.21
CA THR A 52 -0.52 0.18 -15.27
C THR A 52 -1.64 1.14 -14.90
N VAL A 53 -1.58 1.68 -13.68
CA VAL A 53 -2.46 2.76 -13.24
C VAL A 53 -1.65 3.79 -12.45
N THR A 54 -1.89 5.05 -12.75
CA THR A 54 -1.26 6.18 -12.04
C THR A 54 -2.20 6.69 -10.96
N ALA A 55 -1.66 6.93 -9.77
CA ALA A 55 -2.38 7.52 -8.66
C ALA A 55 -1.58 8.68 -8.03
N GLU A 56 -2.30 9.61 -7.43
CA GLU A 56 -1.76 10.71 -6.63
C GLU A 56 -1.78 10.32 -5.16
N VAL A 57 -0.68 10.58 -4.44
CA VAL A 57 -0.61 10.39 -2.99
C VAL A 57 -1.37 11.51 -2.29
N VAL A 58 -2.39 11.15 -1.51
CA VAL A 58 -3.26 12.11 -0.80
C VAL A 58 -3.15 12.00 0.72
N GLY A 59 -2.52 10.93 1.25
CA GLY A 59 -2.31 10.75 2.67
C GLY A 59 -1.19 9.77 2.99
N LEU A 60 -0.57 9.92 4.16
CA LEU A 60 0.49 9.05 4.67
C LEU A 60 0.20 8.70 6.13
N LEU A 61 0.00 7.41 6.40
CA LEU A 61 -0.36 6.86 7.69
C LEU A 61 0.81 6.05 8.24
N ARG A 62 1.46 6.51 9.31
CA ARG A 62 2.63 5.83 9.89
C ARG A 62 2.27 5.16 11.21
N TYR A 63 2.68 3.90 11.35
CA TYR A 63 2.44 3.09 12.55
C TYR A 63 3.65 2.22 12.86
N ALA A 64 3.70 1.67 14.08
CA ALA A 64 4.72 0.72 14.48
C ALA A 64 4.52 -0.65 13.82
N THR A 65 3.27 -1.11 13.71
CA THR A 65 2.94 -2.44 13.17
C THR A 65 1.83 -2.38 12.12
N PHE A 66 1.76 -3.40 11.26
CA PHE A 66 0.65 -3.54 10.31
C PHE A 66 -0.68 -3.74 11.02
N ARG A 67 -0.69 -4.44 12.16
CA ARG A 67 -1.90 -4.61 12.99
C ARG A 67 -2.46 -3.27 13.44
N ASP A 68 -1.62 -2.37 13.92
CA ASP A 68 -2.05 -1.03 14.32
C ASP A 68 -2.57 -0.23 13.11
N LEU A 69 -1.87 -0.31 11.97
CA LEU A 69 -2.31 0.35 10.74
C LEU A 69 -3.69 -0.14 10.30
N PHE A 70 -3.93 -1.46 10.30
CA PHE A 70 -5.20 -2.03 9.84
C PHE A 70 -6.34 -1.85 10.85
N SER A 71 -6.07 -1.91 12.16
CA SER A 71 -7.10 -1.77 13.20
C SER A 71 -7.57 -0.33 13.41
N HIS A 72 -6.71 0.67 13.19
CA HIS A 72 -7.09 2.08 13.27
C HIS A 72 -7.72 2.64 11.99
N ASN A 73 -7.85 1.81 10.93
CA ASN A 73 -8.38 2.23 9.64
C ASN A 73 -9.42 1.22 9.14
N ASN A 74 -10.17 1.56 8.09
CA ASN A 74 -11.14 0.63 7.50
C ASN A 74 -10.40 -0.45 6.67
N PRO A 75 -10.46 -1.75 7.02
CA PRO A 75 -9.80 -2.84 6.28
C PRO A 75 -10.12 -2.85 4.79
N ARG A 76 -11.35 -2.46 4.42
CA ARG A 76 -11.78 -2.41 3.01
C ARG A 76 -10.89 -1.51 2.18
N LYS A 77 -10.39 -0.39 2.73
CA LYS A 77 -9.48 0.51 2.00
C LYS A 77 -8.15 -0.15 1.60
N PHE A 78 -7.76 -1.23 2.26
CA PHE A 78 -6.57 -2.02 1.93
C PHE A 78 -6.87 -3.15 0.95
N GLY A 79 -8.13 -3.35 0.55
CA GLY A 79 -8.58 -4.45 -0.29
C GLY A 79 -8.82 -5.77 0.47
N GLY A 80 -9.02 -5.71 1.79
CA GLY A 80 -9.31 -6.89 2.61
C GLY A 80 -10.61 -6.77 3.41
N ASP A 81 -11.10 -7.90 3.91
CA ASP A 81 -12.38 -7.98 4.61
C ASP A 81 -12.26 -7.58 6.09
N ASN A 82 -11.19 -7.99 6.76
CA ASN A 82 -10.96 -7.75 8.19
C ASN A 82 -9.44 -7.65 8.50
N VAL A 83 -9.13 -7.28 9.74
CA VAL A 83 -7.76 -7.05 10.21
C VAL A 83 -6.97 -8.35 10.24
N GLU A 84 -7.51 -9.45 10.75
CA GLU A 84 -6.77 -10.73 10.84
C GLU A 84 -6.37 -11.25 9.46
N TRP A 85 -7.28 -11.14 8.47
CA TRP A 85 -7.00 -11.56 7.10
C TRP A 85 -5.88 -10.73 6.48
N LEU A 86 -5.92 -9.39 6.62
CA LEU A 86 -4.86 -8.51 6.13
C LEU A 86 -3.52 -8.77 6.82
N GLU A 87 -3.53 -8.99 8.14
CA GLU A 87 -2.34 -9.31 8.93
C GLU A 87 -1.71 -10.63 8.48
N ASN A 88 -2.52 -11.66 8.27
CA ASN A 88 -2.05 -12.97 7.78
C ASN A 88 -1.43 -12.84 6.38
N GLN A 89 -2.09 -12.15 5.44
CA GLN A 89 -1.57 -11.96 4.09
C GLN A 89 -0.25 -11.18 4.07
N ILE A 90 -0.14 -10.10 4.87
CA ILE A 90 1.07 -9.28 4.85
C ILE A 90 2.25 -9.94 5.57
N SER A 91 1.99 -10.87 6.50
CA SER A 91 3.01 -11.62 7.21
C SER A 91 3.85 -12.53 6.31
N GLU A 92 3.33 -12.90 5.13
CA GLU A 92 4.08 -13.64 4.10
C GLU A 92 5.24 -12.81 3.50
N PHE A 93 5.18 -11.48 3.63
CA PHE A 93 6.14 -10.56 3.01
C PHE A 93 7.05 -9.86 4.02
N TYR A 94 6.56 -9.60 5.24
CA TYR A 94 7.25 -8.78 6.23
C TYR A 94 7.17 -9.39 7.62
N SER A 95 8.35 -9.63 8.23
CA SER A 95 8.44 -10.16 9.59
C SER A 95 8.04 -9.12 10.64
N ILE A 96 7.79 -9.58 11.87
CA ILE A 96 7.58 -8.68 13.02
C ILE A 96 8.88 -7.92 13.34
N GLU A 97 10.04 -8.55 13.14
CA GLU A 97 11.35 -7.94 13.30
C GLU A 97 11.55 -6.77 12.33
N ASP A 98 11.18 -6.94 11.06
CA ASP A 98 11.24 -5.85 10.08
C ASP A 98 10.33 -4.67 10.47
N GLN A 99 9.13 -4.96 10.98
CA GLN A 99 8.23 -3.92 11.49
C GLN A 99 8.84 -3.16 12.66
N LYS A 100 9.55 -3.84 13.58
CA LYS A 100 10.25 -3.17 14.70
C LYS A 100 11.40 -2.29 14.22
N ILE A 101 12.10 -2.68 13.16
CA ILE A 101 13.24 -1.92 12.61
C ILE A 101 12.76 -0.69 11.85
N TYR A 102 11.77 -0.87 10.96
CA TYR A 102 11.38 0.16 10.00
C TYR A 102 10.10 0.91 10.39
N GLY A 103 9.22 0.29 11.15
CA GLY A 103 7.80 0.66 11.20
C GLY A 103 7.10 0.37 9.87
N VAL A 104 5.85 0.81 9.75
CA VAL A 104 5.02 0.62 8.56
C VAL A 104 4.40 1.93 8.08
N ILE A 105 4.01 1.94 6.81
CA ILE A 105 3.30 3.05 6.19
C ILE A 105 2.10 2.54 5.38
N GLY A 106 0.95 3.19 5.57
CA GLY A 106 -0.17 3.16 4.65
C GLY A 106 -0.12 4.41 3.78
N VAL A 107 0.02 4.24 2.47
CA VAL A 107 0.00 5.33 1.50
C VAL A 107 -1.41 5.42 0.94
N GLU A 108 -2.16 6.44 1.35
CA GLU A 108 -3.49 6.72 0.81
C GLU A 108 -3.33 7.47 -0.53
N PHE A 109 -4.05 7.01 -1.54
CA PHE A 109 -3.95 7.53 -2.89
C PHE A 109 -5.31 7.66 -3.57
N ARG A 110 -5.33 8.48 -4.62
CA ARG A 110 -6.46 8.63 -5.53
C ARG A 110 -5.99 8.31 -6.95
N VAL A 111 -6.66 7.35 -7.61
CA VAL A 111 -6.39 7.02 -9.01
C VAL A 111 -6.65 8.25 -9.88
N CYS A 112 -5.67 8.61 -10.72
CA CYS A 112 -5.80 9.68 -11.70
C CYS A 112 -6.74 9.20 -12.82
N ARG A 113 -7.76 10.01 -13.14
CA ARG A 113 -8.67 9.76 -14.26
C ARG A 113 -8.27 10.58 -15.48
#